data_AF-A0A655HNP1-F1
#
_entry.id   AF-A0A655HNP1-F1
#
_cell.length_a   1.000
_cell.length_b   1.000
_cell.length_c   1.000
_cell.angle_alpha   90.00
_cell.angle_beta   90.00
_cell.angle_gamma   90.00
#
_symmetry.space_group_name_H-M   'P 1'
#
loop_
_entity.id
_entity.type
_entity.pdbx_description
1 polymer ?
#
loop_
_entity_poly.entity_id
_entity_poly.type
_entity_poly.pdbx_seq_one_letter_code
_entity_poly.pdbx_strand_id
1 'polypeptide(L)'
;MPWVGAAAAPELGEPYLDDLVAAIQKQLADPAVARRNMLRAWESRLLMVARRFDGDAQSAGRRARVDALRQQRRTVLRQGRQSKSEHTIALRAQIQHARVKLSYFARNRCSLLRVELQEHVAGLSRKDIARFAAYTRGRVQEVVAEVGEGAVAHLADVAQLLGVPVQPPVLENLPAVLPTVVAPPLTSRRLEIRLTTLLGAGFGLGIALTLSRLVAGLTPGLAASGMVAGVAIGLAVTAWVVNARALLHDRVVVDRWTGEVTASLRSVVEQLVATRVVAVETLLSTAISERDDAENARVADQVSIIDGELREHAVAAARAAALRDREMPAVRAALEAVRAELGEPGTPTTGLF
;
A
#
# COMPACT_ATOMS: atom_id res chain seq x y z
N MET A 1 41.40 71.51 -22.58
CA MET A 1 41.75 72.00 -21.23
C MET A 1 43.22 72.36 -21.25
N PRO A 2 43.60 73.62 -21.00
CA PRO A 2 45.01 73.91 -20.72
C PRO A 2 45.34 73.25 -19.37
N TRP A 3 46.41 72.47 -19.32
CA TRP A 3 46.92 71.93 -18.07
C TRP A 3 47.60 73.07 -17.32
N VAL A 4 46.97 73.58 -16.27
CA VAL A 4 47.59 74.54 -15.34
C VAL A 4 48.26 73.71 -14.25
N GLY A 5 49.58 73.74 -14.19
CA GLY A 5 50.34 73.07 -13.14
C GLY A 5 50.20 73.83 -11.82
N ALA A 6 49.26 73.45 -10.97
CA ALA A 6 49.22 73.93 -9.59
C ALA A 6 50.17 73.04 -8.76
N ALA A 7 51.44 73.44 -8.65
CA ALA A 7 52.38 72.73 -7.79
C ALA A 7 52.02 73.00 -6.32
N ALA A 8 51.61 71.96 -5.58
CA ALA A 8 51.47 72.00 -4.12
C ALA A 8 52.82 71.68 -3.43
N ALA A 9 53.94 72.08 -4.03
CA ALA A 9 55.28 71.84 -3.52
C ALA A 9 56.03 73.19 -3.45
N PRO A 10 56.34 73.72 -2.24
CA PRO A 10 56.94 75.04 -2.07
C PRO A 10 58.37 75.15 -2.66
N GLU A 11 58.99 74.03 -3.04
CA GLU A 11 60.34 73.99 -3.62
C GLU A 11 60.37 74.26 -5.13
N LEU A 12 59.21 74.35 -5.80
CA LEU A 12 59.09 74.60 -7.26
C LEU A 12 58.57 76.00 -7.63
N GLY A 13 58.35 76.90 -6.65
CA GLY A 13 57.89 78.29 -6.84
C GLY A 13 56.62 78.65 -6.07
N GLU A 14 56.25 79.94 -6.05
CA GLU A 14 55.00 80.43 -5.42
C GLU A 14 53.77 79.75 -6.05
N PRO A 15 52.77 79.32 -5.27
CA PRO A 15 51.59 78.65 -5.80
C PRO A 15 50.80 79.62 -6.69
N TYR A 16 50.71 79.32 -7.99
CA TYR A 16 49.89 80.05 -8.97
C TYR A 16 48.38 79.76 -8.78
N LEU A 17 47.89 79.97 -7.56
CA LEU A 17 46.48 79.87 -7.21
C LEU A 17 45.66 80.94 -7.94
N ASP A 18 46.21 82.13 -8.14
CA ASP A 18 45.53 83.22 -8.84
C ASP A 18 45.30 82.89 -10.32
N ASP A 19 46.26 82.24 -10.98
CA ASP A 19 46.10 81.79 -12.38
C ASP A 19 45.12 80.63 -12.50
N LEU A 20 45.11 79.70 -11.53
CA LEU A 20 44.12 78.64 -11.45
C LEU A 20 42.72 79.22 -11.20
N VAL A 21 42.58 80.16 -10.27
CA VAL A 21 41.32 80.83 -9.95
C VAL A 21 40.84 81.66 -11.13
N ALA A 22 41.72 82.40 -11.82
CA ALA A 22 41.40 83.15 -13.02
C ALA A 22 41.01 82.22 -14.18
N ALA A 23 41.70 81.08 -14.35
CA ALA A 23 41.34 80.07 -15.33
C ALA A 23 39.98 79.45 -15.04
N ILE A 24 39.71 79.08 -13.78
CA ILE A 24 38.41 78.55 -13.34
C ILE A 24 37.30 79.59 -13.49
N GLN A 25 37.52 80.85 -13.07
CA GLN A 25 36.54 81.93 -13.21
C GLN A 25 36.24 82.21 -14.68
N LYS A 26 37.25 82.25 -15.54
CA LYS A 26 37.07 82.40 -16.99
C LYS A 26 36.27 81.25 -17.59
N GLN A 27 36.48 80.03 -17.11
CA GLN A 27 35.74 78.86 -17.56
C GLN A 27 34.32 78.80 -17.00
N LEU A 28 34.10 79.22 -15.77
CA LEU A 28 32.76 79.30 -15.15
C LEU A 28 31.93 80.47 -15.68
N ALA A 29 32.57 81.55 -16.13
CA ALA A 29 31.94 82.68 -16.79
C ALA A 29 31.52 82.39 -18.24
N ASP A 30 31.92 81.23 -18.80
CA ASP A 30 31.48 80.80 -20.13
C ASP A 30 29.98 80.41 -20.10
N PRO A 31 29.09 81.14 -20.80
CA PRO A 31 27.67 80.82 -20.84
C PRO A 31 27.38 79.42 -21.42
N ALA A 32 28.31 78.82 -22.18
CA ALA A 32 28.18 77.46 -22.68
C ALA A 32 28.26 76.39 -21.58
N VAL A 33 28.93 76.68 -20.45
CA VAL A 33 29.03 75.75 -19.30
C VAL A 33 27.69 75.57 -18.61
N ALA A 34 26.94 76.66 -18.39
CA ALA A 34 25.59 76.60 -17.81
C ALA A 34 24.64 75.76 -18.69
N ARG A 35 24.68 75.97 -20.02
CA ARG A 35 23.91 75.20 -21.00
C ARG A 35 24.28 73.72 -20.98
N ARG A 36 25.57 73.39 -20.98
CA ARG A 36 26.07 72.01 -20.93
C ARG A 36 25.67 71.29 -19.64
N ASN A 37 25.77 71.97 -18.50
CA ASN A 37 25.34 71.43 -17.20
C ASN A 37 23.83 71.16 -17.18
N MET A 38 23.02 72.04 -17.77
CA MET A 38 21.57 71.83 -17.92
C MET A 38 21.27 70.60 -18.80
N LEU A 39 21.92 70.47 -19.96
CA LEU A 39 21.75 69.31 -20.85
C LEU A 39 22.18 68.00 -20.17
N ARG A 40 23.26 68.00 -19.38
CA ARG A 40 23.68 66.83 -18.57
C ARG A 40 22.67 66.47 -17.48
N ALA A 41 22.06 67.47 -16.85
CA ALA A 41 21.00 67.26 -15.88
C ALA A 41 19.76 66.62 -16.55
N TRP A 42 19.40 67.08 -17.75
CA TRP A 42 18.32 66.49 -18.55
C TRP A 42 18.62 65.06 -19.00
N GLU A 43 19.83 64.80 -19.50
CA GLU A 43 20.30 63.46 -19.85
C GLU A 43 20.17 62.50 -18.66
N SER A 44 20.69 62.91 -17.49
CA SER A 44 20.61 62.11 -16.26
C SER A 44 19.17 61.80 -15.86
N ARG A 45 18.26 62.77 -16.01
CA ARG A 45 16.84 62.61 -15.70
C ARG A 45 16.17 61.64 -16.67
N LEU A 46 16.42 61.76 -17.98
CA LEU A 46 15.89 60.84 -18.99
C LEU A 46 16.41 59.40 -18.79
N LEU A 47 17.69 59.24 -18.46
CA LEU A 47 18.27 57.95 -18.10
C LEU A 47 17.64 57.35 -16.83
N MET A 48 17.31 58.17 -15.84
CA MET A 48 16.56 57.69 -14.67
C MET A 48 15.15 57.24 -15.04
N VAL A 49 14.44 57.98 -15.88
CA VAL A 49 13.10 57.60 -16.36
C VAL A 49 13.14 56.30 -17.17
N ALA A 50 14.10 56.15 -18.09
CA ALA A 50 14.30 54.94 -18.87
C ALA A 50 14.57 53.72 -17.95
N ARG A 51 15.52 53.86 -17.01
CA ARG A 51 15.82 52.80 -16.02
C ARG A 51 14.63 52.42 -15.17
N ARG A 52 13.76 53.38 -14.82
CA ARG A 52 12.53 53.11 -14.07
C ARG A 52 11.57 52.25 -14.89
N PHE A 53 11.29 52.59 -16.14
CA PHE A 53 10.40 51.80 -16.99
C PHE A 53 10.93 50.37 -17.22
N ASP A 54 12.25 50.22 -17.42
CA ASP A 54 12.87 48.90 -17.51
C ASP A 54 12.80 48.13 -16.19
N GLY A 55 13.06 48.80 -15.06
CA GLY A 55 12.98 48.22 -13.72
C GLY A 55 11.56 47.77 -13.34
N ASP A 56 10.54 48.55 -13.69
CA ASP A 56 9.14 48.23 -13.41
C ASP A 56 8.64 47.03 -14.25
N ALA A 57 9.09 46.95 -15.51
CA ALA A 57 8.82 45.82 -16.40
C ALA A 57 9.57 44.55 -15.96
N GLN A 58 10.83 44.68 -15.53
CA GLN A 58 11.71 43.57 -15.19
C GLN A 58 11.86 43.31 -13.68
N SER A 59 11.00 43.87 -12.83
CA SER A 59 11.25 43.94 -11.37
C SER A 59 11.70 42.60 -10.77
N ALA A 60 12.93 42.55 -10.23
CA ALA A 60 13.53 41.32 -9.72
C ALA A 60 12.74 40.72 -8.55
N GLY A 61 12.18 41.56 -7.68
CA GLY A 61 11.32 41.12 -6.56
C GLY A 61 10.05 40.39 -7.01
N ARG A 62 9.40 40.84 -8.10
CA ARG A 62 8.22 40.16 -8.67
C ARG A 62 8.60 38.81 -9.27
N ARG A 63 9.73 38.74 -9.99
CA ARG A 63 10.25 37.48 -10.54
C ARG A 63 10.52 36.47 -9.40
N ALA A 64 11.19 36.90 -8.34
CA ALA A 64 11.42 36.08 -7.15
C ALA A 64 10.12 35.60 -6.50
N ARG A 65 9.08 36.45 -6.41
CA ARG A 65 7.77 36.05 -5.88
C ARG A 65 7.06 35.03 -6.78
N VAL A 66 7.06 35.23 -8.10
CA VAL A 66 6.48 34.30 -9.07
C VAL A 66 7.17 32.93 -9.00
N ASP A 67 8.50 32.91 -8.89
CA ASP A 67 9.25 31.67 -8.77
C ASP A 67 8.97 30.97 -7.44
N ALA A 68 8.85 31.72 -6.34
CA ALA A 68 8.43 31.18 -5.04
C ALA A 68 7.02 30.56 -5.11
N LEU A 69 6.05 31.22 -5.76
CA LEU A 69 4.70 30.69 -5.96
C LEU A 69 4.68 29.43 -6.82
N ARG A 70 5.46 29.39 -7.90
CA ARG A 70 5.61 28.17 -8.72
C ARG A 70 6.21 27.02 -7.93
N GLN A 71 7.21 27.31 -7.08
CA GLN A 71 7.80 26.32 -6.21
C GLN A 71 6.83 25.81 -5.14
N GLN A 72 6.03 26.70 -4.56
CA GLN A 72 4.97 26.35 -3.62
C GLN A 72 3.93 25.45 -4.30
N ARG A 73 3.43 25.83 -5.49
CA ARG A 73 2.49 25.02 -6.29
C ARG A 73 3.02 23.62 -6.57
N ARG A 74 4.28 23.52 -7.01
CA ARG A 74 4.96 22.22 -7.23
C ARG A 74 5.01 21.38 -5.96
N THR A 75 5.29 22.01 -4.82
CA THR A 75 5.40 21.33 -3.53
C THR A 75 4.05 20.79 -3.07
N VAL A 76 3.00 21.61 -3.13
CA VAL A 76 1.61 21.23 -2.80
C VAL A 76 1.14 20.06 -3.66
N LEU A 77 1.31 20.15 -4.99
CA LEU A 77 0.94 19.06 -5.91
C LEU A 77 1.75 17.79 -5.67
N ARG A 78 3.03 17.90 -5.33
CA ARG A 78 3.88 16.75 -5.03
C ARG A 78 3.44 16.07 -3.73
N GLN A 79 3.18 16.85 -2.67
CA GLN A 79 2.73 16.34 -1.38
C GLN A 79 1.39 15.62 -1.51
N GLY A 80 0.40 16.21 -2.21
CA GLY A 80 -0.89 15.55 -2.43
C GLY A 80 -0.76 14.22 -3.19
N ARG A 81 0.05 14.16 -4.25
CA ARG A 81 0.30 12.89 -4.97
C ARG A 81 1.02 11.86 -4.11
N GLN A 82 2.00 12.30 -3.33
CA GLN A 82 2.78 11.42 -2.46
C GLN A 82 1.90 10.82 -1.37
N SER A 83 1.13 11.64 -0.65
CA SER A 83 0.21 11.20 0.39
C SER A 83 -0.81 10.19 -0.13
N LYS A 84 -1.43 10.46 -1.29
CA LYS A 84 -2.33 9.51 -1.97
C LYS A 84 -1.66 8.15 -2.25
N SER A 85 -0.43 8.19 -2.75
CA SER A 85 0.33 6.97 -3.02
C SER A 85 0.66 6.21 -1.73
N GLU A 86 1.06 6.92 -0.67
CA GLU A 86 1.41 6.35 0.63
C GLU A 86 0.20 5.68 1.28
N HIS A 87 -0.98 6.31 1.26
CA HIS A 87 -2.23 5.71 1.75
C HIS A 87 -2.60 4.45 0.98
N THR A 88 -2.53 4.48 -0.36
CA THR A 88 -2.84 3.31 -1.21
C THR A 88 -1.86 2.15 -0.96
N ILE A 89 -0.58 2.45 -0.81
CA ILE A 89 0.46 1.45 -0.52
C ILE A 89 0.24 0.86 0.88
N ALA A 90 -0.01 1.70 1.88
CA ALA A 90 -0.28 1.26 3.25
C ALA A 90 -1.51 0.34 3.32
N LEU A 91 -2.61 0.71 2.64
CA LEU A 91 -3.81 -0.12 2.55
C LEU A 91 -3.48 -1.51 1.99
N ARG A 92 -2.84 -1.57 0.81
CA ARG A 92 -2.47 -2.85 0.18
C ARG A 92 -1.57 -3.67 1.08
N ALA A 93 -0.56 -3.06 1.70
CA ALA A 93 0.35 -3.75 2.60
C ALA A 93 -0.38 -4.37 3.79
N GLN A 94 -1.30 -3.64 4.43
CA GLN A 94 -2.08 -4.15 5.56
C GLN A 94 -3.04 -5.26 5.14
N ILE A 95 -3.72 -5.13 4.00
CA ILE A 95 -4.59 -6.19 3.47
C ILE A 95 -3.81 -7.47 3.15
N GLN A 96 -2.65 -7.36 2.50
CA GLN A 96 -1.82 -8.55 2.22
C GLN A 96 -1.31 -9.20 3.50
N HIS A 97 -0.90 -8.40 4.49
CA HIS A 97 -0.49 -8.91 5.79
C HIS A 97 -1.63 -9.62 6.53
N ALA A 98 -2.84 -9.03 6.54
CA ALA A 98 -4.03 -9.65 7.11
C ALA A 98 -4.38 -10.97 6.40
N ARG A 99 -4.32 -11.00 5.06
CA ARG A 99 -4.57 -12.22 4.28
C ARG A 99 -3.62 -13.36 4.67
N VAL A 100 -2.33 -13.06 4.79
CA VAL A 100 -1.32 -14.06 5.19
C VAL A 100 -1.59 -14.56 6.61
N LYS A 101 -1.81 -13.65 7.57
CA LYS A 101 -2.08 -14.00 8.97
C LYS A 101 -3.34 -14.84 9.12
N LEU A 102 -4.43 -14.46 8.46
CA LEU A 102 -5.70 -15.19 8.53
C LEU A 102 -5.61 -16.56 7.83
N SER A 103 -4.90 -16.64 6.70
CA SER A 103 -4.66 -17.93 6.04
C SER A 103 -3.83 -18.88 6.91
N TYR A 104 -2.81 -18.35 7.58
CA TYR A 104 -2.01 -19.12 8.54
C TYR A 104 -2.86 -19.59 9.73
N PHE A 105 -3.64 -18.69 10.33
CA PHE A 105 -4.55 -18.99 11.44
C PHE A 105 -5.55 -20.09 11.07
N ALA A 106 -6.24 -19.97 9.93
CA ALA A 106 -7.16 -20.96 9.41
C ALA A 106 -6.51 -22.35 9.23
N ARG A 107 -5.33 -22.39 8.61
CA ARG A 107 -4.57 -23.64 8.41
C ARG A 107 -4.13 -24.26 9.72
N ASN A 108 -3.69 -23.45 10.67
CA ASN A 108 -3.28 -23.92 11.99
C ASN A 108 -4.46 -24.55 12.75
N ARG A 109 -5.64 -23.91 12.75
CA ARG A 109 -6.86 -24.48 13.36
C ARG A 109 -7.27 -25.80 12.71
N CYS A 110 -7.25 -25.88 11.38
CA CYS A 110 -7.54 -27.12 10.66
C CYS A 110 -6.52 -28.24 10.98
N SER A 111 -5.23 -27.88 11.09
CA SER A 111 -4.17 -28.84 11.43
C SER A 111 -4.32 -29.38 12.86
N LEU A 112 -4.65 -28.51 13.83
CA LEU A 112 -4.90 -28.91 15.21
C LEU A 112 -6.13 -29.83 15.30
N LEU A 113 -7.22 -29.50 14.63
CA LEU A 113 -8.40 -30.38 14.57
C LEU A 113 -8.06 -31.72 13.95
N ARG A 114 -7.25 -31.76 12.88
CA ARG A 114 -6.82 -33.01 12.27
C ARG A 114 -6.07 -33.89 13.26
N VAL A 115 -5.11 -33.32 14.00
CA VAL A 115 -4.35 -34.07 15.03
C VAL A 115 -5.30 -34.59 16.12
N GLU A 116 -6.20 -33.73 16.63
CA GLU A 116 -7.22 -34.08 17.62
C GLU A 116 -8.10 -35.27 17.16
N LEU A 117 -8.59 -35.23 15.91
CA LEU A 117 -9.41 -36.28 15.35
C LEU A 117 -8.63 -37.58 15.13
N GLN A 118 -7.39 -37.51 14.64
CA GLN A 118 -6.55 -38.69 14.40
C GLN A 118 -6.20 -39.41 15.71
N GLU A 119 -5.93 -38.65 16.79
CA GLU A 119 -5.73 -39.20 18.13
C GLU A 119 -6.99 -39.94 18.63
N HIS A 120 -8.17 -39.36 18.41
CA HIS A 120 -9.45 -39.99 18.76
C HIS A 120 -9.73 -41.27 17.96
N VAL A 121 -9.33 -41.32 16.68
CA VAL A 121 -9.45 -42.51 15.82
C VAL A 121 -8.58 -43.67 16.33
N ALA A 122 -7.38 -43.39 16.85
CA ALA A 122 -6.49 -44.42 17.39
C ALA A 122 -7.10 -45.17 18.58
N GLY A 123 -7.87 -44.48 19.42
CA GLY A 123 -8.60 -45.04 20.57
C GLY A 123 -9.98 -45.61 20.24
N LEU A 124 -10.45 -45.50 19.00
CA LEU A 124 -11.86 -45.72 18.66
C LEU A 124 -12.30 -47.18 18.82
N SER A 125 -13.44 -47.39 19.48
CA SER A 125 -14.16 -48.66 19.53
C SER A 125 -15.29 -48.68 18.49
N ARG A 126 -15.72 -49.89 18.09
CA ARG A 126 -16.79 -50.06 17.08
C ARG A 126 -18.13 -49.45 17.48
N LYS A 127 -18.42 -49.41 18.79
CA LYS A 127 -19.68 -48.87 19.33
C LYS A 127 -19.70 -47.33 19.30
N ASP A 128 -18.54 -46.70 19.27
CA ASP A 128 -18.40 -45.25 19.39
C ASP A 128 -18.35 -44.54 18.03
N ILE A 129 -18.33 -45.26 16.90
CA ILE A 129 -18.18 -44.65 15.55
C ILE A 129 -19.28 -43.62 15.26
N ALA A 130 -20.53 -43.91 15.62
CA ALA A 130 -21.65 -42.97 15.41
C ALA A 130 -21.51 -41.71 16.30
N ARG A 131 -21.06 -41.88 17.54
CA ARG A 131 -20.78 -40.78 18.46
C ARG A 131 -19.63 -39.92 17.96
N PHE A 132 -18.57 -40.54 17.46
CA PHE A 132 -17.43 -39.86 16.84
C PHE A 132 -17.85 -39.04 15.62
N ALA A 133 -18.69 -39.59 14.73
CA ALA A 133 -19.19 -38.84 13.57
C ALA A 133 -20.02 -37.60 13.97
N ALA A 134 -20.80 -37.69 15.05
CA ALA A 134 -21.53 -36.54 15.60
C ALA A 134 -20.57 -35.52 16.24
N TYR A 135 -19.58 -35.98 17.00
CA TYR A 135 -18.52 -35.17 17.59
C TYR A 135 -17.75 -34.37 16.53
N THR A 136 -17.27 -35.04 15.48
CA THR A 136 -16.56 -34.38 14.38
C THR A 136 -17.42 -33.30 13.73
N ARG A 137 -18.72 -33.54 13.51
CA ARG A 137 -19.61 -32.52 12.94
C ARG A 137 -19.71 -31.28 13.83
N GLY A 138 -19.86 -31.45 15.14
CA GLY A 138 -19.89 -30.35 16.10
C GLY A 138 -18.58 -29.56 16.12
N ARG A 139 -17.43 -30.26 16.21
CA ARG A 139 -16.11 -29.64 16.20
C ARG A 139 -15.78 -28.90 14.90
N VAL A 140 -16.21 -29.44 13.75
CA VAL A 140 -16.08 -28.77 12.46
C VAL A 140 -16.85 -27.46 12.44
N GLN A 141 -18.08 -27.43 12.97
CA GLN A 141 -18.87 -26.20 13.07
C GLN A 141 -18.22 -25.18 14.01
N GLU A 142 -17.68 -25.64 15.14
CA GLU A 142 -16.99 -24.80 16.10
C GLU A 142 -15.72 -24.16 15.50
N VAL A 143 -14.90 -24.91 14.76
CA VAL A 143 -13.72 -24.36 14.08
C VAL A 143 -14.11 -23.33 13.01
N VAL A 144 -15.21 -23.54 12.29
CA VAL A 144 -15.72 -22.54 11.33
C VAL A 144 -16.13 -21.25 12.05
N ALA A 145 -16.81 -21.36 13.20
CA ALA A 145 -17.21 -20.21 14.01
C ALA A 145 -15.98 -19.47 14.57
N GLU A 146 -15.06 -20.18 15.21
CA GLU A 146 -13.80 -19.62 15.75
C GLU A 146 -13.00 -18.87 14.67
N VAL A 147 -12.85 -19.47 13.47
CA VAL A 147 -12.12 -18.81 12.40
C VAL A 147 -12.90 -17.62 11.85
N GLY A 148 -14.23 -17.73 11.78
CA GLY A 148 -15.10 -16.63 11.41
C GLY A 148 -14.97 -15.43 12.35
N GLU A 149 -15.13 -15.64 13.64
CA GLU A 149 -15.02 -14.62 14.68
C GLU A 149 -13.61 -14.03 14.73
N GLY A 150 -12.57 -14.87 14.69
CA GLY A 150 -11.18 -14.43 14.64
C GLY A 150 -10.86 -13.58 13.40
N ALA A 151 -11.44 -13.92 12.24
CA ALA A 151 -11.31 -13.12 11.03
C ALA A 151 -12.01 -11.76 11.15
N VAL A 152 -13.22 -11.73 11.71
CA VAL A 152 -13.96 -10.49 11.95
C VAL A 152 -13.18 -9.56 12.88
N ALA A 153 -12.71 -10.09 14.02
CA ALA A 153 -11.94 -9.32 15.00
C ALA A 153 -10.64 -8.75 14.38
N HIS A 154 -9.86 -9.58 13.70
CA HIS A 154 -8.60 -9.12 13.12
C HIS A 154 -8.80 -8.09 12.00
N LEU A 155 -9.84 -8.24 11.18
CA LEU A 155 -10.15 -7.28 10.12
C LEU A 155 -10.70 -5.97 10.71
N ALA A 156 -11.43 -6.02 11.82
CA ALA A 156 -11.84 -4.83 12.55
C ALA A 156 -10.63 -4.06 13.10
N ASP A 157 -9.61 -4.75 13.64
CA ASP A 157 -8.36 -4.12 14.08
C ASP A 157 -7.63 -3.41 12.92
N VAL A 158 -7.58 -4.04 11.74
CA VAL A 158 -6.97 -3.44 10.53
C VAL A 158 -7.73 -2.18 10.10
N ALA A 159 -9.07 -2.22 10.14
CA ALA A 159 -9.89 -1.07 9.83
C ALA A 159 -9.64 0.10 10.81
N GLN A 160 -9.55 -0.20 12.11
CA GLN A 160 -9.21 0.79 13.14
C GLN A 160 -7.82 1.40 12.93
N LEU A 161 -6.82 0.57 12.61
CA LEU A 161 -5.46 1.04 12.32
C LEU A 161 -5.41 2.02 11.14
N LEU A 162 -6.25 1.80 10.13
CA LEU A 162 -6.39 2.67 8.96
C LEU A 162 -7.31 3.87 9.21
N GLY A 163 -7.88 4.00 10.42
CA GLY A 163 -8.75 5.10 10.81
C GLY A 163 -10.12 5.09 10.13
N VAL A 164 -10.55 3.93 9.61
CA VAL A 164 -11.87 3.74 9.00
C VAL A 164 -12.73 2.88 9.92
N PRO A 165 -13.81 3.42 10.52
CA PRO A 165 -14.71 2.61 11.32
C PRO A 165 -15.54 1.70 10.41
N VAL A 166 -15.06 0.47 10.18
CA VAL A 166 -15.87 -0.57 9.52
C VAL A 166 -16.81 -1.16 10.56
N GLN A 167 -18.12 -1.13 10.27
CA GLN A 167 -19.12 -1.67 11.19
C GLN A 167 -19.08 -3.21 11.21
N PRO A 168 -18.93 -3.84 12.40
CA PRO A 168 -18.96 -5.29 12.58
C PRO A 168 -20.16 -6.03 11.94
N PRO A 169 -21.42 -5.53 11.98
CA PRO A 169 -22.56 -6.25 11.43
C PRO A 169 -22.45 -6.52 9.92
N VAL A 170 -21.70 -5.71 9.16
CA VAL A 170 -21.48 -5.99 7.73
C VAL A 170 -20.66 -7.27 7.54
N LEU A 171 -19.74 -7.58 8.47
CA LEU A 171 -18.85 -8.74 8.41
C LEU A 171 -19.49 -10.04 8.91
N GLU A 172 -20.41 -9.91 9.86
CA GLU A 172 -21.19 -11.03 10.42
C GLU A 172 -22.25 -11.54 9.44
N ASN A 173 -22.84 -10.64 8.65
CA ASN A 173 -23.87 -10.97 7.67
C ASN A 173 -23.34 -11.61 6.37
N LEU A 174 -22.03 -11.81 6.23
CA LEU A 174 -21.50 -12.52 5.06
C LEU A 174 -21.91 -14.01 5.13
N PRO A 175 -22.50 -14.57 4.05
CA PRO A 175 -22.95 -15.95 4.04
C PRO A 175 -21.78 -16.91 4.24
N ALA A 176 -21.77 -17.60 5.39
CA ALA A 176 -20.82 -18.67 5.66
C ALA A 176 -21.38 -19.99 5.09
N VAL A 177 -20.74 -20.50 4.04
CA VAL A 177 -21.03 -21.87 3.56
C VAL A 177 -20.49 -22.84 4.60
N LEU A 178 -21.35 -23.67 5.17
CA LEU A 178 -20.93 -24.70 6.13
C LEU A 178 -20.43 -25.96 5.38
N PRO A 179 -19.41 -26.67 5.90
CA PRO A 179 -18.96 -27.92 5.30
C PRO A 179 -20.05 -29.00 5.43
N THR A 180 -20.39 -29.67 4.34
CA THR A 180 -21.34 -30.79 4.36
C THR A 180 -20.65 -32.04 4.89
N VAL A 181 -20.80 -32.34 6.18
CA VAL A 181 -20.22 -33.55 6.82
C VAL A 181 -21.13 -34.76 6.60
N VAL A 182 -20.86 -35.54 5.56
CA VAL A 182 -21.52 -36.83 5.26
C VAL A 182 -21.07 -37.90 6.26
N ALA A 183 -21.93 -38.86 6.60
CA ALA A 183 -21.60 -39.96 7.50
C ALA A 183 -20.56 -40.93 6.90
N PRO A 184 -19.72 -41.59 7.72
CA PRO A 184 -18.72 -42.54 7.23
C PRO A 184 -19.39 -43.73 6.51
N PRO A 185 -18.90 -44.15 5.32
CA PRO A 185 -19.55 -45.18 4.51
C PRO A 185 -19.24 -46.60 5.04
N LEU A 186 -19.98 -47.03 6.07
CA LEU A 186 -19.80 -48.36 6.69
C LEU A 186 -20.74 -49.45 6.12
N THR A 187 -21.62 -49.09 5.17
CA THR A 187 -22.81 -49.87 4.80
C THR A 187 -22.54 -51.10 3.93
N SER A 188 -21.47 -51.11 3.12
CA SER A 188 -21.12 -52.23 2.20
C SER A 188 -20.73 -53.53 2.93
N ARG A 189 -20.50 -53.46 4.24
CA ARG A 189 -19.72 -54.46 4.99
C ARG A 189 -20.53 -55.54 5.68
N ARG A 190 -21.85 -55.37 5.87
CA ARG A 190 -22.69 -56.42 6.50
C ARG A 190 -22.72 -57.71 5.67
N LEU A 191 -22.59 -57.59 4.34
CA LEU A 191 -22.56 -58.74 3.42
C LEU A 191 -21.19 -59.44 3.44
N GLU A 192 -20.11 -58.66 3.42
CA GLU A 192 -18.72 -59.15 3.45
C GLU A 192 -18.36 -59.83 4.78
N ILE A 193 -18.86 -59.30 5.91
CA ILE A 193 -18.70 -59.93 7.24
C ILE A 193 -19.43 -61.27 7.28
N ARG A 194 -20.64 -61.37 6.71
CA ARG A 194 -21.37 -62.66 6.66
C ARG A 194 -20.63 -63.69 5.82
N LEU A 195 -20.09 -63.28 4.67
CA LEU A 195 -19.31 -64.16 3.78
C LEU A 195 -18.00 -64.63 4.42
N THR A 196 -17.25 -63.74 5.07
CA THR A 196 -16.00 -64.07 5.75
C THR A 196 -16.22 -64.88 7.02
N THR A 197 -17.32 -64.67 7.73
CA THR A 197 -17.70 -65.48 8.90
C THR A 197 -18.10 -66.90 8.49
N LEU A 198 -18.86 -67.05 7.39
CA LEU A 198 -19.20 -68.35 6.82
C LEU A 198 -17.95 -69.11 6.33
N LEU A 199 -17.04 -68.40 5.66
CA LEU A 199 -15.80 -68.97 5.15
C LEU A 199 -14.84 -69.36 6.30
N GLY A 200 -14.69 -68.50 7.30
CA GLY A 200 -13.87 -68.76 8.49
C GLY A 200 -14.44 -69.90 9.35
N ALA A 201 -15.77 -69.98 9.50
CA ALA A 201 -16.42 -71.09 10.19
C ALA A 201 -16.21 -72.42 9.44
N GLY A 202 -16.33 -72.43 8.11
CA GLY A 202 -16.06 -73.62 7.30
C GLY A 202 -14.61 -74.09 7.36
N PHE A 203 -13.66 -73.16 7.32
CA PHE A 203 -12.23 -73.48 7.39
C PHE A 203 -11.79 -73.92 8.80
N GLY A 204 -12.27 -73.25 9.85
CA GLY A 204 -12.01 -73.63 11.25
C GLY A 204 -12.58 -75.00 11.61
N LEU A 205 -13.79 -75.32 11.09
CA LEU A 205 -14.38 -76.64 11.22
C LEU A 205 -13.54 -77.71 10.50
N GLY A 206 -13.04 -77.41 9.29
CA GLY A 206 -12.16 -78.30 8.53
C GLY A 206 -10.86 -78.64 9.26
N ILE A 207 -10.18 -77.61 9.81
CA ILE A 207 -8.94 -77.81 10.59
C ILE A 207 -9.20 -78.56 11.89
N ALA A 208 -10.30 -78.28 12.58
CA ALA A 208 -10.62 -78.97 13.82
C ALA A 208 -10.91 -80.47 13.60
N LEU A 209 -11.58 -80.81 12.49
CA LEU A 209 -11.84 -82.19 12.10
C LEU A 209 -10.56 -82.95 11.70
N THR A 210 -9.61 -82.30 11.03
CA THR A 210 -8.32 -82.93 10.67
C THR A 210 -7.42 -83.14 11.88
N LEU A 211 -7.32 -82.15 12.78
CA LEU A 211 -6.57 -82.27 14.03
C LEU A 211 -7.21 -83.29 14.99
N SER A 212 -8.53 -83.30 15.08
CA SER A 212 -9.25 -84.27 15.90
C SER A 212 -9.02 -85.70 15.44
N ARG A 213 -8.94 -85.96 14.13
CA ARG A 213 -8.61 -87.28 13.58
C ARG A 213 -7.17 -87.72 13.91
N LEU A 214 -6.22 -86.79 13.98
CA LEU A 214 -4.84 -87.07 14.39
C LEU A 214 -4.74 -87.41 15.88
N VAL A 215 -5.54 -86.77 16.74
CA VAL A 215 -5.53 -86.99 18.19
C VAL A 215 -6.38 -88.20 18.61
N ALA A 216 -7.43 -88.52 17.87
CA ALA A 216 -8.27 -89.70 18.12
C ALA A 216 -7.49 -91.03 18.06
N GLY A 217 -6.32 -91.06 17.44
CA GLY A 217 -5.43 -92.23 17.42
C GLY A 217 -4.63 -92.48 18.71
N LEU A 218 -4.64 -91.55 19.69
CA LEU A 218 -3.71 -91.60 20.83
C LEU A 218 -4.33 -92.02 22.17
N THR A 219 -5.65 -91.92 22.40
CA THR A 219 -6.37 -92.55 23.54
C THR A 219 -7.89 -92.31 23.44
N PRO A 220 -8.75 -93.36 23.42
CA PRO A 220 -10.20 -93.22 23.16
C PRO A 220 -11.00 -92.45 24.24
N GLY A 221 -10.53 -92.43 25.49
CA GLY A 221 -11.29 -91.91 26.63
C GLY A 221 -11.29 -90.39 26.82
N LEU A 222 -10.32 -89.67 26.25
CA LEU A 222 -10.19 -88.20 26.34
C LEU A 222 -10.41 -87.50 24.98
N ALA A 223 -10.59 -88.27 23.92
CA ALA A 223 -10.70 -87.78 22.55
C ALA A 223 -11.95 -86.91 22.33
N ALA A 224 -13.09 -87.26 22.96
CA ALA A 224 -14.34 -86.51 22.82
C ALA A 224 -14.26 -85.12 23.47
N SER A 225 -13.71 -85.01 24.68
CA SER A 225 -13.57 -83.73 25.38
C SER A 225 -12.50 -82.83 24.74
N GLY A 226 -11.38 -83.41 24.28
CA GLY A 226 -10.33 -82.67 23.58
C GLY A 226 -10.79 -82.10 22.23
N MET A 227 -11.66 -82.84 21.51
CA MET A 227 -12.25 -82.39 20.24
C MET A 227 -13.14 -81.16 20.43
N VAL A 228 -14.05 -81.20 21.42
CA VAL A 228 -14.96 -80.07 21.69
C VAL A 228 -14.17 -78.83 22.13
N ALA A 229 -13.18 -79.00 23.00
CA ALA A 229 -12.31 -77.91 23.42
C ALA A 229 -11.50 -77.32 22.25
N GLY A 230 -10.92 -78.16 21.39
CA GLY A 230 -10.17 -77.73 20.20
C GLY A 230 -11.04 -76.96 19.19
N VAL A 231 -12.25 -77.43 18.92
CA VAL A 231 -13.23 -76.71 18.07
C VAL A 231 -13.60 -75.36 18.68
N ALA A 232 -13.89 -75.32 19.99
CA ALA A 232 -14.25 -74.08 20.66
C ALA A 232 -13.12 -73.04 20.62
N ILE A 233 -11.87 -73.47 20.87
CA ILE A 233 -10.69 -72.61 20.79
C ILE A 233 -10.44 -72.15 19.35
N GLY A 234 -10.53 -73.04 18.36
CA GLY A 234 -10.38 -72.70 16.95
C GLY A 234 -11.40 -71.64 16.49
N LEU A 235 -12.68 -71.84 16.84
CA LEU A 235 -13.75 -70.88 16.54
C LEU A 235 -13.53 -69.56 17.27
N ALA A 236 -13.09 -69.58 18.54
CA ALA A 236 -12.79 -68.37 19.30
C ALA A 236 -11.65 -67.56 18.67
N VAL A 237 -10.57 -68.23 18.23
CA VAL A 237 -9.43 -67.59 17.57
C VAL A 237 -9.83 -67.03 16.20
N THR A 238 -10.58 -67.79 15.39
CA THR A 238 -11.08 -67.28 14.09
C THR A 238 -12.01 -66.08 14.28
N ALA A 239 -12.94 -66.16 15.23
CA ALA A 239 -13.81 -65.04 15.57
C ALA A 239 -13.00 -63.83 16.04
N TRP A 240 -11.96 -64.03 16.85
CA TRP A 240 -11.06 -62.97 17.29
C TRP A 240 -10.30 -62.33 16.12
N VAL A 241 -9.68 -63.12 15.22
CA VAL A 241 -8.94 -62.59 14.05
C VAL A 241 -9.87 -61.81 13.12
N VAL A 242 -11.06 -62.35 12.83
CA VAL A 242 -12.05 -61.66 11.97
C VAL A 242 -12.50 -60.36 12.64
N ASN A 243 -12.75 -60.37 13.96
CA ASN A 243 -13.15 -59.17 14.70
C ASN A 243 -12.01 -58.13 14.80
N ALA A 244 -10.76 -58.57 15.00
CA ALA A 244 -9.59 -57.70 15.04
C ALA A 244 -9.32 -57.05 13.67
N ARG A 245 -9.33 -57.84 12.58
CA ARG A 245 -9.22 -57.32 11.21
C ARG A 245 -10.38 -56.39 10.88
N ALA A 246 -11.57 -56.69 11.41
CA ALA A 246 -12.73 -55.85 11.24
C ALA A 246 -12.61 -54.49 11.93
N LEU A 247 -12.07 -54.46 13.13
CA LEU A 247 -11.80 -53.24 13.87
C LEU A 247 -10.73 -52.38 13.19
N LEU A 248 -9.64 -53.01 12.73
CA LEU A 248 -8.57 -52.29 12.01
C LEU A 248 -9.07 -51.68 10.70
N HIS A 249 -9.89 -52.41 9.94
CA HIS A 249 -10.48 -51.87 8.72
C HIS A 249 -11.47 -50.73 9.00
N ASP A 250 -12.33 -50.86 10.02
CA ASP A 250 -13.24 -49.79 10.42
C ASP A 250 -12.46 -48.51 10.80
N ARG A 251 -11.33 -48.66 11.51
CA ARG A 251 -10.44 -47.53 11.83
C ARG A 251 -9.82 -46.88 10.59
N VAL A 252 -9.39 -47.65 9.58
CA VAL A 252 -8.85 -47.11 8.33
C VAL A 252 -9.92 -46.34 7.55
N VAL A 253 -11.16 -46.86 7.49
CA VAL A 253 -12.28 -46.17 6.83
C VAL A 253 -12.59 -44.85 7.55
N VAL A 254 -12.63 -44.87 8.88
CA VAL A 254 -12.86 -43.67 9.69
C VAL A 254 -11.70 -42.68 9.54
N ASP A 255 -10.44 -43.11 9.59
CA ASP A 255 -9.27 -42.25 9.37
C ASP A 255 -9.32 -41.58 7.99
N ARG A 256 -9.62 -42.33 6.93
CA ARG A 256 -9.81 -41.77 5.59
C ARG A 256 -10.95 -40.75 5.56
N TRP A 257 -12.09 -41.08 6.15
CA TRP A 257 -13.23 -40.16 6.25
C TRP A 257 -12.87 -38.88 7.02
N THR A 258 -12.13 -38.97 8.13
CA THR A 258 -11.63 -37.77 8.83
C THR A 258 -10.69 -36.95 7.97
N GLY A 259 -9.87 -37.59 7.12
CA GLY A 259 -9.05 -36.92 6.13
C GLY A 259 -9.87 -36.12 5.11
N GLU A 260 -10.94 -36.71 4.60
CA GLU A 260 -11.86 -36.06 3.65
C GLU A 260 -12.62 -34.89 4.31
N VAL A 261 -13.11 -35.06 5.54
CA VAL A 261 -13.79 -34.00 6.30
C VAL A 261 -12.85 -32.84 6.62
N THR A 262 -11.62 -33.11 7.06
CA THR A 262 -10.62 -32.06 7.37
C THR A 262 -10.17 -31.31 6.11
N ALA A 263 -10.08 -31.99 4.96
CA ALA A 263 -9.82 -31.36 3.67
C ALA A 263 -10.98 -30.44 3.23
N SER A 264 -12.23 -30.90 3.36
CA SER A 264 -13.42 -30.09 3.08
C SER A 264 -13.50 -28.86 4.00
N LEU A 265 -13.27 -29.05 5.31
CA LEU A 265 -13.21 -27.95 6.27
C LEU A 265 -12.15 -26.91 5.86
N ARG A 266 -10.93 -27.36 5.54
CA ARG A 266 -9.86 -26.44 5.12
C ARG A 266 -10.29 -25.60 3.92
N SER A 267 -10.88 -26.22 2.90
CA SER A 267 -11.36 -25.50 1.71
C SER A 267 -12.42 -24.46 2.06
N VAL A 268 -13.40 -24.82 2.90
CA VAL A 268 -14.47 -23.92 3.32
C VAL A 268 -13.93 -22.74 4.13
N VAL A 269 -13.02 -22.99 5.07
CA VAL A 269 -12.44 -21.95 5.91
C VAL A 269 -11.52 -21.03 5.10
N GLU A 270 -10.71 -21.56 4.18
CA GLU A 270 -9.90 -20.75 3.27
C GLU A 270 -10.78 -19.85 2.37
N GLN A 271 -11.90 -20.38 1.86
CA GLN A 271 -12.87 -19.59 1.09
C GLN A 271 -13.52 -18.49 1.95
N LEU A 272 -13.96 -18.84 3.16
CA LEU A 272 -14.57 -17.90 4.11
C LEU A 272 -13.64 -16.74 4.45
N VAL A 273 -12.36 -17.02 4.73
CA VAL A 273 -11.35 -15.98 4.98
C VAL A 273 -11.15 -15.11 3.73
N ALA A 274 -11.02 -15.71 2.55
CA ALA A 274 -10.84 -14.97 1.31
C ALA A 274 -12.01 -14.03 1.02
N THR A 275 -13.25 -14.50 1.15
CA THR A 275 -14.45 -13.70 0.93
C THR A 275 -14.54 -12.53 1.91
N ARG A 276 -14.24 -12.76 3.20
CA ARG A 276 -14.23 -11.69 4.21
C ARG A 276 -13.14 -10.65 3.95
N VAL A 277 -11.93 -11.06 3.60
CA VAL A 277 -10.83 -10.15 3.26
C VAL A 277 -11.20 -9.27 2.06
N VAL A 278 -11.78 -9.84 0.99
CA VAL A 278 -12.20 -9.08 -0.19
C VAL A 278 -13.33 -8.10 0.13
N ALA A 279 -14.30 -8.50 0.96
CA ALA A 279 -15.37 -7.61 1.39
C ALA A 279 -14.82 -6.39 2.16
N VAL A 280 -13.90 -6.62 3.09
CA VAL A 280 -13.24 -5.55 3.86
C VAL A 280 -12.38 -4.67 2.97
N GLU A 281 -11.60 -5.25 2.06
CA GLU A 281 -10.80 -4.50 1.09
C GLU A 281 -11.67 -3.54 0.27
N THR A 282 -12.85 -4.00 -0.17
CA THR A 282 -13.80 -3.17 -0.92
C THR A 282 -14.30 -2.00 -0.07
N LEU A 283 -14.74 -2.26 1.17
CA LEU A 283 -15.23 -1.22 2.08
C LEU A 283 -14.15 -0.19 2.45
N LEU A 284 -12.94 -0.65 2.75
CA LEU A 284 -11.81 0.22 3.07
C LEU A 284 -11.38 1.05 1.87
N SER A 285 -11.37 0.45 0.67
CA SER A 285 -11.06 1.18 -0.57
C SER A 285 -12.06 2.30 -0.83
N THR A 286 -13.36 2.05 -0.61
CA THR A 286 -14.39 3.10 -0.76
C THR A 286 -14.21 4.23 0.24
N ALA A 287 -14.00 3.92 1.53
CA ALA A 287 -13.85 4.94 2.57
C ALA A 287 -12.57 5.77 2.41
N ILE A 288 -11.46 5.15 2.00
CA ILE A 288 -10.21 5.86 1.72
C ILE A 288 -10.37 6.74 0.48
N SER A 289 -11.08 6.28 -0.56
CA SER A 289 -11.34 7.10 -1.75
C SER A 289 -12.10 8.38 -1.41
N GLU A 290 -13.14 8.30 -0.58
CA GLU A 290 -13.92 9.48 -0.15
C GLU A 290 -13.04 10.49 0.61
N ARG A 291 -12.14 9.99 1.47
CA ARG A 291 -11.19 10.83 2.20
C ARG A 291 -10.16 11.47 1.27
N ASP A 292 -9.59 10.70 0.35
CA ASP A 292 -8.64 11.19 -0.66
C ASP A 292 -9.29 12.25 -1.56
N ASP A 293 -10.57 12.10 -1.92
CA ASP A 293 -11.31 13.06 -2.72
C ASP A 293 -11.52 14.39 -1.97
N ALA A 294 -11.84 14.33 -0.67
CA ALA A 294 -11.92 15.51 0.18
C ALA A 294 -10.56 16.22 0.34
N GLU A 295 -9.46 15.46 0.44
CA GLU A 295 -8.11 16.02 0.48
C GLU A 295 -7.70 16.63 -0.86
N ASN A 296 -8.00 15.96 -1.98
CA ASN A 296 -7.75 16.47 -3.32
C ASN A 296 -8.50 17.77 -3.59
N ALA A 297 -9.73 17.91 -3.10
CA ALA A 297 -10.49 19.16 -3.18
C ALA A 297 -9.76 20.31 -2.45
N ARG A 298 -9.25 20.07 -1.24
CA ARG A 298 -8.46 21.08 -0.49
C ARG A 298 -7.16 21.46 -1.22
N VAL A 299 -6.47 20.47 -1.79
CA VAL A 299 -5.27 20.70 -2.61
C VAL A 299 -5.62 21.53 -3.85
N ALA A 300 -6.73 21.24 -4.51
CA ALA A 300 -7.21 21.98 -5.68
C ALA A 300 -7.55 23.44 -5.32
N ASP A 301 -8.22 23.68 -4.19
CA ASP A 301 -8.51 25.02 -3.69
C ASP A 301 -7.22 25.82 -3.42
N GLN A 302 -6.23 25.19 -2.76
CA GLN A 302 -4.94 25.82 -2.51
C GLN A 302 -4.20 26.17 -3.81
N VAL A 303 -4.23 25.28 -4.81
CA VAL A 303 -3.64 25.54 -6.12
C VAL A 303 -4.38 26.66 -6.85
N SER A 304 -5.72 26.74 -6.73
CA SER A 304 -6.52 27.81 -7.33
C SER A 304 -6.14 29.18 -6.77
N ILE A 305 -5.89 29.29 -5.47
CA ILE A 305 -5.40 30.52 -4.82
C ILE A 305 -4.04 30.92 -5.40
N ILE A 306 -3.09 29.97 -5.49
CA ILE A 306 -1.75 30.23 -6.05
C ILE A 306 -1.84 30.64 -7.53
N ASP A 307 -2.66 29.96 -8.31
CA ASP A 307 -2.87 30.27 -9.72
C ASP A 307 -3.55 31.66 -9.88
N GLY A 308 -4.39 32.07 -8.92
CA GLY A 308 -4.90 33.44 -8.79
C GLY A 308 -3.80 34.48 -8.65
N GLU A 309 -2.92 34.33 -7.66
CA GLU A 309 -1.79 35.25 -7.44
C GLU A 309 -0.84 35.29 -8.65
N LEU A 310 -0.59 34.13 -9.27
CA LEU A 310 0.24 34.05 -10.49
C LEU A 310 -0.38 34.83 -11.66
N ARG A 311 -1.71 34.75 -11.84
CA ARG A 311 -2.44 35.53 -12.86
C ARG A 311 -2.35 37.02 -12.58
N GLU A 312 -2.51 37.45 -11.33
CA GLU A 312 -2.38 38.86 -10.93
C GLU A 312 -0.98 39.41 -11.25
N HIS A 313 0.07 38.66 -10.89
CA HIS A 313 1.45 39.04 -11.23
C HIS A 313 1.71 39.07 -12.74
N ALA A 314 1.11 38.15 -13.50
CA ALA A 314 1.21 38.13 -14.96
C ALA A 314 0.53 39.36 -15.59
N VAL A 315 -0.67 39.72 -15.14
CA VAL A 315 -1.39 40.92 -15.58
C VAL A 315 -0.61 42.19 -15.24
N ALA A 316 -0.07 42.29 -14.02
CA ALA A 316 0.75 43.43 -13.60
C ALA A 316 2.03 43.57 -14.44
N ALA A 317 2.70 42.45 -14.74
CA ALA A 317 3.88 42.45 -15.61
C ALA A 317 3.55 42.86 -17.05
N ALA A 318 2.44 42.34 -17.61
CA ALA A 318 1.98 42.72 -18.94
C ALA A 318 1.63 44.22 -19.03
N ARG A 319 0.98 44.78 -18.00
CA ARG A 319 0.69 46.22 -17.92
C ARG A 319 1.97 47.06 -17.85
N ALA A 320 2.94 46.67 -17.04
CA ALA A 320 4.22 47.38 -16.94
C ALA A 320 5.01 47.33 -18.25
N ALA A 321 5.02 46.17 -18.94
CA ALA A 321 5.63 46.03 -20.25
C ALA A 321 4.94 46.90 -21.31
N ALA A 322 3.61 46.90 -21.36
CA ALA A 322 2.85 47.75 -22.28
C ALA A 322 3.10 49.25 -22.05
N LEU A 323 3.20 49.69 -20.79
CA LEU A 323 3.55 51.07 -20.47
C LEU A 323 4.96 51.42 -20.93
N ARG A 324 5.94 50.54 -20.68
CA ARG A 324 7.31 50.71 -21.20
C ARG A 324 7.30 50.83 -22.72
N ASP A 325 6.61 49.94 -23.42
CA ASP A 325 6.58 49.91 -24.89
C ASP A 325 5.95 51.17 -25.49
N ARG A 326 4.97 51.76 -24.78
CA ARG A 326 4.34 53.02 -25.17
C ARG A 326 5.23 54.25 -24.92
N GLU A 327 5.85 54.36 -23.74
CA GLU A 327 6.53 55.60 -23.31
C GLU A 327 8.02 55.66 -23.65
N MET A 328 8.70 54.50 -23.73
CA MET A 328 10.13 54.41 -23.98
C MET A 328 10.60 55.02 -25.31
N PRO A 329 9.86 54.91 -26.43
CA PRO A 329 10.27 55.54 -27.69
C PRO A 329 10.44 57.07 -27.56
N ALA A 330 9.52 57.74 -26.87
CA ALA A 330 9.60 59.18 -26.65
C ALA A 330 10.79 59.57 -25.76
N VAL A 331 11.05 58.79 -24.70
CA VAL A 331 12.21 59.00 -23.81
C VAL A 331 13.53 58.80 -24.57
N ARG A 332 13.61 57.80 -25.45
CA ARG A 332 14.80 57.54 -26.29
C ARG A 332 15.04 58.68 -27.28
N ALA A 333 13.99 59.13 -27.98
CA ALA A 333 14.11 60.25 -28.92
C ALA A 333 14.57 61.54 -28.20
N ALA A 334 14.04 61.83 -27.01
CA ALA A 334 14.48 62.96 -26.21
C ALA A 334 15.94 62.83 -25.75
N LEU A 335 16.38 61.62 -25.38
CA LEU A 335 17.77 61.34 -24.99
C LEU A 335 18.73 61.56 -26.17
N GLU A 336 18.37 61.08 -27.36
CA GLU A 336 19.14 61.26 -28.59
C GLU A 336 19.28 62.75 -28.95
N ALA A 337 18.20 63.53 -28.84
CA ALA A 337 18.23 64.98 -29.06
C ALA A 337 19.17 65.70 -28.08
N VAL A 338 19.11 65.37 -26.78
CA VAL A 338 20.00 65.96 -25.76
C VAL A 338 21.47 65.60 -26.01
N ARG A 339 21.76 64.37 -26.43
CA ARG A 339 23.12 63.93 -26.76
C ARG A 339 23.68 64.60 -28.02
N ALA A 340 22.85 64.77 -29.04
CA ALA A 340 23.21 65.51 -30.24
C ALA A 340 23.59 66.96 -29.91
N GLU A 341 22.83 67.62 -29.02
CA GLU A 341 23.16 68.99 -28.55
C GLU A 341 24.39 69.09 -27.65
N LEU A 342 24.72 68.03 -26.91
CA LEU A 342 25.95 67.95 -26.10
C LEU A 342 27.21 67.76 -26.97
N GLY A 343 27.05 67.47 -28.26
CA GLY A 343 28.14 67.13 -29.18
C GLY A 343 28.75 65.77 -28.89
N GLU A 344 28.02 64.89 -28.18
CA GLU A 344 28.46 63.51 -27.98
C GLU A 344 28.06 62.69 -29.21
N PRO A 345 29.01 62.05 -29.91
CA PRO A 345 28.65 61.14 -30.97
C PRO A 345 27.80 60.01 -30.35
N GLY A 346 26.59 59.82 -30.87
CA GLY A 346 25.75 58.70 -30.47
C GLY A 346 26.54 57.40 -30.60
N THR A 347 26.55 56.58 -29.55
CA THR A 347 27.11 55.23 -29.61
C THR A 347 26.44 54.50 -30.78
N PRO A 348 27.21 53.99 -31.77
CA PRO A 348 26.61 53.27 -32.88
C PRO A 348 25.89 52.04 -32.35
N THR A 349 24.62 51.90 -32.73
CA THR A 349 23.80 50.72 -32.53
C THR A 349 24.52 49.52 -33.13
N THR A 350 25.23 48.74 -32.31
CA THR A 350 25.81 47.48 -32.75
C THR A 350 24.65 46.51 -32.92
N GLY A 351 24.16 46.40 -34.14
CA GLY A 351 23.32 45.30 -34.56
C GLY A 351 24.10 44.01 -34.40
N LEU A 352 23.60 43.09 -33.58
CA LEU A 352 23.97 41.69 -33.61
C LEU A 352 22.77 40.92 -34.15
N PHE A 353 23.03 40.26 -35.28
CA PHE A 353 22.23 39.18 -35.85
C PHE A 353 22.09 38.01 -34.87
#